data_AF-A0A0Q8J6G5-F1
#
_entry.id   AF-A0A0Q8J6G5-F1
#
_cell.length_a   1.000
_cell.length_b   1.000
_cell.length_c   1.000
_cell.angle_alpha   90.00
_cell.angle_beta   90.00
_cell.angle_gamma   90.00
#
_symmetry.space_group_name_H-M   'P 1'
#
loop_
_entity.id
_entity.type
_entity.pdbx_description
1 polymer ?
#
loop_
_entity_poly.entity_id
_entity_poly.type
_entity_poly.pdbx_seq_one_letter_code
_entity_poly.pdbx_strand_id
1 'polypeptide(L)'
;MQVKRFFAADMRQAMKLVRDELGADAAIIGNRRIAGGVELTAALDYKLSALAPRVPNMELEDELRKTQSRIVTAQAELSLRGDGESDNATNRQLFAGLPLTAAEPLIEPTYAEPRRPVPAVAPASAGVDPRAFDSMRFELNSLRELMEVQLGSLAWNQLQGSRPDQANLWRRLQRIGLSGPLSRDLLAMITEIEEPRQAWRMLLAHLARMIVTPEVEPLEEGGVIAMVGPAGMGKTTTLAKLAARYVLKYGAQNIALVSMDSFRIGAQEQLKTLGRILNVSVTHVDPGQSLVQALEPLLRKRVVLIDTAGLQASDPALRMQLESLAGRGIRSKNYLVLATTSQKQVLTAAYHSYKRCGLAGCILTKLDETASLGEVLSLAISHELPVAYLTDGPRIPDDLHLPRRHQLVSRAVSVQMQEEPSEEAMADMFADIYHSPTKQVG
;
A
#
# COMPACT_ATOMS: atom_id res chain seq x y z
N MET A 1 8.58 17.90 17.86
CA MET A 1 7.17 17.52 17.66
C MET A 1 6.72 16.74 18.89
N GLN A 2 5.87 17.35 19.73
CA GLN A 2 5.28 16.66 20.89
C GLN A 2 3.86 16.26 20.52
N VAL A 3 3.64 14.97 20.23
CA VAL A 3 2.30 14.40 20.06
C VAL A 3 1.89 13.81 21.40
N LYS A 4 0.76 14.26 21.96
CA LYS A 4 0.23 13.77 23.23
C LYS A 4 -1.23 13.32 23.09
N ARG A 5 -1.59 12.34 23.90
CA ARG A 5 -2.94 11.80 24.03
C ARG A 5 -3.56 12.29 25.32
N PHE A 6 -4.80 12.75 25.22
CA PHE A 6 -5.59 13.30 26.32
C PHE A 6 -6.85 12.47 26.47
N PHE A 7 -7.15 12.09 27.70
CA PHE A 7 -8.36 11.34 28.05
C PHE A 7 -9.21 12.20 28.98
N ALA A 8 -10.48 12.37 28.67
CA ALA A 8 -11.41 13.09 29.55
C ALA A 8 -12.83 12.53 29.44
N ALA A 9 -13.67 12.81 30.44
CA ALA A 9 -15.05 12.34 30.48
C ALA A 9 -15.92 12.93 29.35
N ASP A 10 -15.59 14.13 28.88
CA ASP A 10 -16.29 14.81 27.80
C ASP A 10 -15.34 15.63 26.91
N MET A 11 -15.82 16.01 25.73
CA MET A 11 -15.04 16.74 24.73
C MET A 11 -14.56 18.12 25.23
N ARG A 12 -15.34 18.78 26.09
CA ARG A 12 -15.01 20.12 26.61
C ARG A 12 -13.84 20.03 27.57
N GLN A 13 -13.81 19.01 28.43
CA GLN A 13 -12.70 18.71 29.33
C GLN A 13 -11.46 18.28 28.56
N ALA A 14 -11.60 17.43 27.53
CA ALA A 14 -10.46 17.02 26.71
C ALA A 14 -9.82 18.21 25.99
N MET A 15 -10.63 19.12 25.44
CA MET A 15 -10.15 20.37 24.83
C MET A 15 -9.48 21.32 25.81
N LYS A 16 -9.97 21.36 27.06
CA LYS A 16 -9.34 22.14 28.13
C LYS A 16 -7.96 21.58 28.47
N LEU A 17 -7.83 20.26 28.62
CA LEU A 17 -6.54 19.59 28.87
C LEU A 17 -5.54 19.85 27.74
N VAL A 18 -5.98 19.76 26.49
CA VAL A 18 -5.15 20.10 25.33
C VAL A 18 -4.66 21.55 25.41
N ARG A 19 -5.55 22.50 25.76
CA ARG A 19 -5.20 23.92 25.85
C ARG A 19 -4.29 24.26 27.04
N ASP A 20 -4.51 23.62 28.17
CA ASP A 20 -3.73 23.84 29.40
C ASP A 20 -2.30 23.29 29.26
N GLU A 21 -2.11 22.20 28.49
CA GLU A 21 -0.81 21.51 28.37
C GLU A 21 -0.05 21.80 27.07
N LEU A 22 -0.76 21.99 25.96
CA LEU A 22 -0.19 22.29 24.64
C LEU A 22 -0.55 23.72 24.16
N GLY A 23 -1.16 24.55 25.00
CA GLY A 23 -1.51 25.93 24.59
C GLY A 23 -2.62 26.01 23.54
N ALA A 24 -2.97 27.25 23.16
CA ALA A 24 -4.09 27.52 22.25
C ALA A 24 -3.81 27.12 20.79
N ASP A 25 -2.54 26.96 20.41
CA ASP A 25 -2.10 26.70 19.04
C ASP A 25 -1.94 25.20 18.71
N ALA A 26 -2.36 24.31 19.61
CA ALA A 26 -2.29 22.87 19.42
C ALA A 26 -3.26 22.38 18.33
N ALA A 27 -2.75 21.63 17.36
CA ALA A 27 -3.58 20.99 16.34
C ALA A 27 -4.13 19.66 16.86
N ILE A 28 -5.45 19.48 16.80
CA ILE A 28 -6.09 18.19 17.10
C ILE A 28 -5.91 17.30 15.87
N ILE A 29 -5.18 16.21 16.05
CA ILE A 29 -4.91 15.28 14.97
C ILE A 29 -5.97 14.17 14.95
N GLY A 30 -6.38 13.66 16.12
CA GLY A 30 -7.35 12.56 16.21
C GLY A 30 -8.34 12.69 17.36
N ASN A 31 -9.55 12.17 17.15
CA ASN A 31 -10.62 12.12 18.13
C ASN A 31 -11.26 10.72 18.11
N ARG A 32 -11.28 10.03 19.26
CA ARG A 32 -11.92 8.73 19.43
C ARG A 32 -12.79 8.76 20.69
N ARG A 33 -14.03 8.28 20.59
CA ARG A 33 -14.87 8.02 21.78
C ARG A 33 -14.50 6.66 22.39
N ILE A 34 -14.28 6.63 23.70
CA ILE A 34 -13.93 5.42 24.46
C ILE A 34 -14.96 5.19 25.56
N ALA A 35 -15.05 3.96 26.08
CA ALA A 35 -15.91 3.67 27.23
C ALA A 35 -15.47 4.52 28.43
N GLY A 36 -16.30 5.49 28.83
CA GLY A 36 -15.99 6.45 29.89
C GLY A 36 -15.51 7.83 29.43
N GLY A 37 -15.47 8.14 28.13
CA GLY A 37 -15.17 9.50 27.67
C GLY A 37 -14.65 9.65 26.23
N VAL A 38 -13.76 10.62 26.03
CA VAL A 38 -13.16 10.98 24.74
C VAL A 38 -11.63 10.94 24.86
N GLU A 39 -10.99 10.31 23.89
CA GLU A 39 -9.54 10.33 23.65
C GLU A 39 -9.24 11.32 22.52
N LEU A 40 -8.51 12.41 22.84
CA LEU A 40 -7.98 13.36 21.87
C LEU A 40 -6.49 13.15 21.68
N THR A 41 -6.03 13.13 20.44
CA THR A 41 -4.60 13.18 20.10
C THR A 41 -4.32 14.57 19.53
N ALA A 42 -3.42 15.33 20.16
CA ALA A 42 -3.06 16.68 19.75
C ALA A 42 -1.54 16.85 19.65
N ALA A 43 -1.08 17.79 18.83
CA ALA A 43 0.33 18.12 18.68
C ALA A 43 0.58 19.63 18.60
N LEU A 44 1.70 20.06 19.18
CA LEU A 44 2.25 21.40 19.02
C LEU A 44 3.13 21.48 17.75
N ASP A 45 3.07 22.60 17.04
CA ASP A 45 3.83 22.82 15.79
C ASP A 45 3.62 21.72 14.75
N TYR A 46 2.37 21.31 14.53
CA TYR A 46 2.03 20.54 13.33
C TYR A 46 2.21 21.46 12.12
N LYS A 47 3.45 21.56 11.64
CA LYS A 47 3.76 22.22 10.38
C LYS A 47 3.07 21.41 9.29
N LEU A 48 1.94 21.92 8.81
CA LEU A 48 1.30 21.57 7.52
C LEU A 48 2.27 21.69 6.33
N SER A 49 3.51 22.15 6.54
CA SER A 49 4.61 22.23 5.57
C SER A 49 4.93 20.92 4.84
N ALA A 50 4.50 19.75 5.33
CA ALA A 50 4.64 18.48 4.60
C ALA A 50 3.57 18.28 3.50
N LEU A 51 2.55 19.15 3.44
CA LEU A 51 1.46 19.13 2.47
C LEU A 51 1.65 20.27 1.46
N ALA A 52 2.69 20.17 0.64
CA ALA A 52 2.83 21.09 -0.48
C ALA A 52 1.52 21.08 -1.31
N PRO A 53 0.99 22.26 -1.70
CA PRO A 53 -0.20 22.33 -2.53
C PRO A 53 0.06 21.56 -3.81
N ARG A 54 -0.86 20.64 -4.14
CA ARG A 54 -0.77 19.88 -5.37
C ARG A 54 -1.06 20.83 -6.53
N VAL A 55 -0.08 21.03 -7.41
CA VAL A 55 -0.28 21.82 -8.62
C VAL A 55 -1.27 21.07 -9.52
N PRO A 56 -2.26 21.76 -10.14
CA PRO A 56 -3.16 21.16 -11.11
C PRO A 56 -2.38 20.41 -12.19
N ASN A 57 -2.71 19.14 -12.41
CA ASN A 57 -2.06 18.34 -13.44
C ASN A 57 -2.79 18.55 -14.77
N MET A 58 -2.33 19.53 -15.55
CA MET A 58 -2.93 19.88 -16.84
C MET A 58 -2.91 18.71 -17.83
N GLU A 59 -1.83 17.92 -17.87
CA GLU A 59 -1.72 16.76 -18.76
C GLU A 59 -2.80 15.70 -18.46
N LEU A 60 -3.05 15.45 -17.17
CA LEU A 60 -4.12 14.56 -16.74
C LEU A 60 -5.51 15.07 -17.19
N GLU A 61 -5.75 16.37 -17.03
CA GLU A 61 -7.02 16.99 -17.43
C GLU A 61 -7.22 16.94 -18.95
N ASP A 62 -6.18 17.18 -19.74
CA ASP A 62 -6.23 17.13 -21.20
C ASP A 62 -6.52 15.70 -21.70
N GLU A 63 -5.86 14.69 -21.13
CA GLU A 63 -6.15 13.29 -21.46
C GLU A 63 -7.57 12.88 -21.05
N LEU A 64 -8.07 13.35 -19.91
CA LEU A 64 -9.45 13.12 -19.50
C LEU A 64 -10.45 13.77 -20.46
N ARG A 65 -10.19 14.98 -20.97
CA ARG A 65 -11.05 15.65 -21.97
C ARG A 65 -11.07 14.90 -23.30
N LYS A 66 -9.91 14.40 -23.76
CA LYS A 66 -9.86 13.49 -24.93
C LYS A 66 -10.64 12.20 -24.70
N THR A 67 -10.64 11.70 -23.46
CA THR A 67 -11.43 10.51 -23.10
C THR A 67 -12.93 10.82 -23.07
N GLN A 68 -13.31 12.02 -22.62
CA GLN A 68 -14.71 12.44 -22.55
C GLN A 68 -15.40 12.40 -23.92
N SER A 69 -14.73 12.84 -24.99
CA SER A 69 -15.31 12.75 -26.34
C SER A 69 -15.57 11.30 -26.75
N ARG A 70 -14.66 10.37 -26.42
CA ARG A 70 -14.85 8.92 -26.64
C ARG A 70 -16.03 8.38 -25.83
N ILE A 71 -16.19 8.81 -24.58
CA ILE A 71 -17.33 8.42 -23.72
C ILE A 71 -18.64 8.87 -24.35
N VAL A 72 -18.72 10.11 -24.85
CA VAL A 72 -19.92 10.63 -25.50
C VAL A 72 -20.25 9.81 -26.76
N THR A 73 -19.27 9.49 -27.60
CA THR A 73 -19.48 8.65 -28.79
C THR A 73 -19.94 7.25 -28.40
N ALA A 74 -19.29 6.60 -27.43
CA ALA A 74 -19.67 5.27 -26.96
C ALA A 74 -21.08 5.24 -26.35
N GLN A 75 -21.45 6.28 -25.60
CA GLN A 75 -22.80 6.42 -25.03
C GLN A 75 -23.85 6.64 -26.13
N ALA A 76 -23.54 7.42 -27.18
CA ALA A 76 -24.42 7.59 -28.33
C ALA A 76 -24.66 6.24 -29.04
N GLU A 77 -23.60 5.47 -29.30
CA GLU A 77 -23.70 4.12 -29.88
C GLU A 77 -24.49 3.14 -29.00
N LEU A 78 -24.30 3.19 -27.69
CA LEU A 78 -25.07 2.38 -26.72
C LEU A 78 -26.55 2.79 -26.68
N SER A 79 -26.86 4.08 -26.74
CA SER A 79 -28.25 4.56 -26.82
C SER A 79 -28.94 4.16 -28.12
N LEU A 80 -28.20 4.08 -29.24
CA LEU A 80 -28.73 3.60 -30.53
C LEU A 80 -28.95 2.08 -30.56
N ARG A 81 -28.30 1.32 -29.66
CA ARG A 81 -28.51 -0.12 -29.48
C ARG A 81 -29.53 -0.46 -28.39
N GLY A 82 -30.00 0.55 -27.63
CA GLY A 82 -30.72 0.38 -26.36
C GLY A 82 -32.25 0.38 -26.42
N ASP A 83 -32.88 0.41 -27.61
CA ASP A 83 -34.35 0.29 -27.75
C ASP A 83 -34.86 -1.17 -27.63
N GLY A 84 -34.10 -2.05 -26.96
CA GLY A 84 -34.46 -3.44 -26.70
C GLY A 84 -34.03 -3.88 -25.31
N GLU A 85 -35.04 -4.17 -24.48
CA GLU A 85 -34.98 -4.97 -23.24
C GLU A 85 -34.36 -4.31 -21.99
N SER A 86 -35.28 -3.72 -21.23
CA SER A 86 -35.19 -3.47 -19.80
C SER A 86 -35.10 -4.78 -19.01
N ASP A 87 -33.90 -5.11 -18.52
CA ASP A 87 -33.71 -6.16 -17.53
C ASP A 87 -33.32 -5.56 -16.17
N ASN A 88 -34.36 -5.09 -15.48
CA ASN A 88 -34.31 -4.73 -14.06
C ASN A 88 -34.63 -5.99 -13.24
N ALA A 89 -33.68 -6.92 -13.14
CA ALA A 89 -33.81 -8.05 -12.25
C ALA A 89 -32.45 -8.53 -11.74
N THR A 90 -32.42 -8.77 -10.42
CA THR A 90 -31.43 -9.59 -9.70
C THR A 90 -30.12 -8.92 -9.25
N ASN A 91 -30.22 -8.08 -8.22
CA ASN A 91 -29.10 -7.87 -7.28
C ASN A 91 -29.58 -7.94 -5.83
N ARG A 92 -30.07 -9.13 -5.45
CA ARG A 92 -30.49 -9.47 -4.08
C ARG A 92 -29.93 -10.83 -3.68
N GLN A 93 -28.62 -10.89 -3.44
CA GLN A 93 -28.03 -11.96 -2.62
C GLN A 93 -26.82 -11.41 -1.85
N LEU A 94 -27.11 -10.64 -0.80
CA LEU A 94 -26.26 -10.55 0.39
C LEU A 94 -27.22 -10.45 1.58
N PHE A 95 -26.85 -11.08 2.70
CA PHE A 95 -27.47 -11.03 4.04
C PHE A 95 -28.46 -12.16 4.42
N ALA A 96 -27.89 -13.17 5.07
CA ALA A 96 -28.47 -13.90 6.21
C ALA A 96 -27.36 -13.96 7.28
N GLY A 97 -27.55 -13.74 8.58
CA GLY A 97 -28.68 -13.35 9.40
C GLY A 97 -28.19 -13.19 10.85
N LEU A 98 -28.81 -12.30 11.62
CA LEU A 98 -28.70 -12.25 13.09
C LEU A 98 -30.03 -11.69 13.62
N PRO A 99 -30.73 -12.33 14.56
CA PRO A 99 -31.81 -11.69 15.29
C PRO A 99 -31.29 -11.00 16.56
N LEU A 100 -31.76 -9.76 16.76
CA LEU A 100 -31.73 -9.00 18.01
C LEU A 100 -33.10 -9.17 18.70
N THR A 101 -33.10 -9.48 19.99
CA THR A 101 -34.20 -9.10 20.91
C THR A 101 -33.63 -8.74 22.29
N ALA A 102 -34.37 -7.89 22.99
CA ALA A 102 -33.90 -6.89 23.96
C ALA A 102 -34.19 -7.19 25.45
N ALA A 103 -33.50 -6.41 26.30
CA ALA A 103 -33.85 -5.88 27.65
C ALA A 103 -33.93 -6.80 28.91
N GLU A 104 -32.92 -6.64 29.80
CA GLU A 104 -32.88 -6.32 31.28
C GLU A 104 -33.85 -6.98 32.32
N PRO A 105 -33.59 -6.96 33.68
CA PRO A 105 -32.41 -6.51 34.48
C PRO A 105 -32.00 -7.37 35.75
N LEU A 106 -30.88 -6.96 36.39
CA LEU A 106 -30.45 -7.00 37.83
C LEU A 106 -30.19 -8.33 38.62
N ILE A 107 -29.01 -8.40 39.28
CA ILE A 107 -28.76 -8.56 40.74
C ILE A 107 -27.22 -8.68 41.01
N GLU A 108 -26.68 -7.87 41.93
CA GLU A 108 -25.33 -8.02 42.54
C GLU A 108 -25.36 -9.03 43.72
N PRO A 109 -24.20 -9.55 44.20
CA PRO A 109 -23.58 -8.89 45.35
C PRO A 109 -22.03 -8.87 45.37
N THR A 110 -21.53 -7.68 45.72
CA THR A 110 -20.50 -7.21 46.67
C THR A 110 -19.39 -8.12 47.28
N TYR A 111 -18.29 -7.39 47.63
CA TYR A 111 -17.14 -7.63 48.54
C TYR A 111 -15.85 -8.18 47.89
N ALA A 112 -14.64 -7.71 48.14
CA ALA A 112 -14.08 -6.56 48.88
C ALA A 112 -12.60 -6.39 48.44
N GLU A 113 -12.04 -5.19 48.60
CA GLU A 113 -10.61 -4.90 48.35
C GLU A 113 -9.66 -5.67 49.30
N PRO A 114 -8.39 -5.83 48.88
CA PRO A 114 -7.34 -5.26 49.72
C PRO A 114 -6.25 -4.47 48.97
N ARG A 115 -6.00 -3.27 49.49
CA ARG A 115 -4.73 -2.54 49.71
C ARG A 115 -3.55 -2.83 48.77
N ARG A 116 -3.16 -1.77 48.03
CA ARG A 116 -1.81 -1.56 47.47
C ARG A 116 -0.74 -1.52 48.57
N PRO A 117 0.43 -2.15 48.37
CA PRO A 117 1.68 -1.68 48.96
C PRO A 117 2.34 -0.61 48.07
N VAL A 118 2.98 0.33 48.76
CA VAL A 118 3.83 1.41 48.25
C VAL A 118 4.97 0.84 47.39
N PRO A 119 5.35 1.44 46.25
CA PRO A 119 6.56 1.01 45.55
C PRO A 119 7.78 1.37 46.39
N ALA A 120 8.51 0.35 46.81
CA ALA A 120 9.87 0.50 47.32
C ALA A 120 10.75 1.03 46.19
N VAL A 121 11.48 2.10 46.46
CA VAL A 121 12.55 2.63 45.62
C VAL A 121 13.59 1.52 45.45
N ALA A 122 13.72 0.99 44.23
CA ALA A 122 14.80 0.08 43.89
C ALA A 122 16.13 0.86 43.90
N PRO A 123 17.22 0.29 44.42
CA PRO A 123 18.53 0.92 44.34
C PRO A 123 18.97 0.99 42.89
N ALA A 124 19.52 2.14 42.49
CA ALA A 124 20.19 2.33 41.22
C ALA A 124 21.29 1.26 41.08
N SER A 125 21.08 0.31 40.17
CA SER A 125 22.14 -0.58 39.72
C SER A 125 23.24 0.25 39.06
N ALA A 126 24.48 -0.08 39.41
CA ALA A 126 25.71 0.54 38.95
C ALA A 126 25.65 0.95 37.47
N GLY A 127 25.95 2.22 37.24
CA GLY A 127 25.92 2.83 35.91
C GLY A 127 26.87 2.12 34.97
N VAL A 128 26.29 1.47 33.96
CA VAL A 128 26.98 1.36 32.70
C VAL A 128 26.71 2.65 31.95
N ASP A 129 27.77 3.33 31.55
CA ASP A 129 27.67 4.58 30.81
C ASP A 129 26.84 4.34 29.52
N PRO A 130 25.65 4.95 29.35
CA PRO A 130 24.78 4.69 28.20
C PRO A 130 25.52 4.89 26.86
N ARG A 131 26.49 5.81 26.85
CA ARG A 131 27.36 6.09 25.71
C ARG A 131 28.34 4.97 25.40
N ALA A 132 28.85 4.26 26.41
CA ALA A 132 29.73 3.11 26.21
C ALA A 132 28.95 1.91 25.65
N PHE A 133 27.70 1.72 26.08
CA PHE A 133 26.81 0.71 25.50
C PHE A 133 26.43 1.01 24.05
N ASP A 134 26.15 2.28 23.73
CA ASP A 134 25.86 2.70 22.36
C ASP A 134 27.11 2.60 21.46
N SER A 135 28.30 2.90 21.98
CA SER A 135 29.59 2.69 21.28
C SER A 135 29.84 1.21 21.01
N MET A 136 29.63 0.34 22.02
CA MET A 136 29.78 -1.10 21.86
C MET A 136 28.76 -1.67 20.85
N ARG A 137 27.51 -1.19 20.87
CA ARG A 137 26.51 -1.56 19.85
C ARG A 137 26.93 -1.12 18.46
N PHE A 138 27.49 0.07 18.32
CA PHE A 138 28.00 0.57 17.05
C PHE A 138 29.17 -0.29 16.54
N GLU A 139 30.13 -0.63 17.40
CA GLU A 139 31.24 -1.52 17.06
C GLU A 139 30.77 -2.94 16.70
N LEU A 140 29.83 -3.51 17.47
CA LEU A 140 29.27 -4.82 17.19
C LEU A 140 28.47 -4.84 15.88
N ASN A 141 27.70 -3.79 15.58
CA ASN A 141 27.01 -3.66 14.30
C ASN A 141 28.02 -3.53 13.15
N SER A 142 29.09 -2.76 13.33
CA SER A 142 30.16 -2.60 12.32
C SER A 142 30.89 -3.92 12.05
N LEU A 143 31.23 -4.67 13.11
CA LEU A 143 31.84 -6.00 12.99
C LEU A 143 30.90 -6.99 12.30
N ARG A 144 29.61 -6.94 12.65
CA ARG A 144 28.60 -7.77 12.02
C ARG A 144 28.48 -7.47 10.52
N GLU A 145 28.39 -6.20 10.15
CA GLU A 145 28.33 -5.77 8.74
C GLU A 145 29.56 -6.25 7.96
N LEU A 146 30.76 -6.10 8.52
CA LEU A 146 31.99 -6.60 7.91
C LEU A 146 32.00 -8.13 7.74
N MET A 147 31.57 -8.88 8.76
CA MET A 147 31.48 -10.33 8.69
C MET A 147 30.45 -10.79 7.65
N GLU A 148 29.32 -10.10 7.54
CA GLU A 148 28.26 -10.40 6.56
C GLU A 148 28.77 -10.20 5.13
N VAL A 149 29.48 -9.10 4.84
CA VAL A 149 30.12 -8.86 3.54
C VAL A 149 31.18 -9.93 3.23
N GLN A 150 32.02 -10.28 4.20
CA GLN A 150 33.04 -11.32 4.01
C GLN A 150 32.42 -12.70 3.75
N LEU A 151 31.39 -13.08 4.50
CA LEU A 151 30.68 -14.35 4.30
C LEU A 151 29.97 -14.38 2.95
N GLY A 152 29.36 -13.27 2.52
CA GLY A 152 28.77 -13.13 1.20
C GLY A 152 29.79 -13.36 0.08
N SER A 153 30.96 -12.72 0.19
CA SER A 153 32.07 -12.89 -0.77
C SER A 153 32.57 -14.33 -0.83
N LEU A 154 32.77 -14.99 0.32
CA LEU A 154 33.20 -16.40 0.37
C LEU A 154 32.17 -17.34 -0.25
N ALA A 155 30.88 -17.18 0.09
CA ALA A 155 29.80 -17.98 -0.45
C ALA A 155 29.72 -17.86 -1.98
N TRP A 156 29.89 -16.63 -2.49
CA TRP A 156 29.90 -16.37 -3.92
C TRP A 156 31.10 -16.98 -4.64
N ASN A 157 32.31 -16.81 -4.11
CA ASN A 157 33.54 -17.41 -4.65
C ASN A 157 33.46 -18.95 -4.68
N GLN A 158 32.94 -19.56 -3.62
CA GLN A 158 32.74 -21.00 -3.56
C GLN A 158 31.74 -21.48 -4.61
N LEU A 159 30.64 -20.75 -4.82
CA LEU A 159 29.65 -21.08 -5.83
C LEU A 159 30.23 -20.98 -7.25
N GLN A 160 30.99 -19.91 -7.54
CA GLN A 160 31.65 -19.75 -8.83
C GLN A 160 32.60 -20.91 -9.13
N GLY A 161 33.38 -21.35 -8.14
CA GLY A 161 34.34 -22.45 -8.31
C GLY A 161 33.70 -23.84 -8.40
N SER A 162 32.64 -24.09 -7.62
CA SER A 162 32.01 -25.42 -7.55
C SER A 162 30.90 -25.65 -8.56
N ARG A 163 30.13 -24.62 -8.92
CA ARG A 163 28.93 -24.71 -9.78
C ARG A 163 28.82 -23.50 -10.72
N PRO A 164 29.67 -23.42 -11.77
CA PRO A 164 29.74 -22.24 -12.63
C PRO A 164 28.42 -21.96 -13.38
N ASP A 165 27.67 -22.98 -13.79
CA ASP A 165 26.37 -22.79 -14.45
C ASP A 165 25.32 -22.18 -13.53
N GLN A 166 25.29 -22.59 -12.25
CA GLN A 166 24.42 -21.95 -11.26
C GLN A 166 24.83 -20.50 -11.02
N ALA A 167 26.13 -20.21 -10.91
CA ALA A 167 26.64 -18.84 -10.79
C ALA A 167 26.23 -17.97 -11.99
N ASN A 168 26.26 -18.51 -13.21
CA ASN A 168 25.79 -17.81 -14.41
C ASN A 168 24.29 -17.49 -14.36
N LEU A 169 23.46 -18.42 -13.90
CA LEU A 169 22.02 -18.17 -13.72
C LEU A 169 21.76 -17.12 -12.63
N TRP A 170 22.50 -17.17 -11.51
CA TRP A 170 22.46 -16.13 -10.47
C TRP A 170 22.73 -14.73 -11.02
N ARG A 171 23.82 -14.55 -11.79
CA ARG A 171 24.13 -13.24 -12.42
C ARG A 171 22.99 -12.76 -13.31
N ARG A 172 22.35 -13.66 -14.07
CA ARG A 172 21.19 -13.31 -14.92
C ARG A 172 19.97 -12.89 -14.10
N LEU A 173 19.66 -13.58 -13.00
CA LEU A 173 18.58 -13.19 -12.09
C LEU A 173 18.85 -11.81 -11.46
N GLN A 174 20.12 -11.53 -11.12
CA GLN A 174 20.53 -10.20 -10.66
C GLN A 174 20.39 -9.12 -11.72
N ARG A 175 20.70 -9.39 -12.99
CA ARG A 175 20.48 -8.41 -14.08
C ARG A 175 19.01 -8.04 -14.26
N ILE A 176 18.09 -8.96 -13.97
CA ILE A 176 16.64 -8.65 -13.92
C ILE A 176 16.30 -7.75 -12.72
N GLY A 177 17.14 -7.72 -11.68
CA GLY A 177 16.95 -6.98 -10.43
C GLY A 177 16.23 -7.78 -9.35
N LEU A 178 16.24 -9.11 -9.42
CA LEU A 178 15.55 -9.95 -8.43
C LEU A 178 16.33 -9.97 -7.11
N SER A 179 15.61 -10.04 -5.99
CA SER A 179 16.25 -10.15 -4.67
C SER A 179 17.02 -11.46 -4.51
N GLY A 180 18.05 -11.47 -3.64
CA GLY A 180 18.82 -12.65 -3.30
C GLY A 180 17.96 -13.83 -2.81
N PRO A 181 17.05 -13.63 -1.83
CA PRO A 181 16.16 -14.68 -1.36
C PRO A 181 15.30 -15.30 -2.47
N LEU A 182 14.65 -14.47 -3.30
CA LEU A 182 13.84 -14.98 -4.42
C LEU A 182 14.70 -15.73 -5.46
N SER A 183 15.90 -15.24 -5.75
CA SER A 183 16.82 -15.87 -6.68
C SER A 183 17.28 -17.24 -6.18
N ARG A 184 17.59 -17.35 -4.88
CA ARG A 184 17.89 -18.63 -4.22
C ARG A 184 16.74 -19.60 -4.34
N ASP A 185 15.53 -19.14 -4.01
CA ASP A 185 14.34 -19.99 -3.99
C ASP A 185 14.00 -20.50 -5.41
N LEU A 186 14.18 -19.66 -6.45
CA LEU A 186 14.04 -20.06 -7.85
C LEU A 186 15.08 -21.11 -8.26
N LEU A 187 16.33 -20.91 -7.89
CA LEU A 187 17.41 -21.83 -8.25
C LEU A 187 17.31 -23.17 -7.52
N ALA A 188 16.77 -23.18 -6.31
CA ALA A 188 16.47 -24.42 -5.58
C ALA A 188 15.43 -25.30 -6.30
N MET A 189 14.61 -24.73 -7.20
CA MET A 189 13.66 -25.49 -8.03
C MET A 189 14.33 -26.20 -9.22
N ILE A 190 15.61 -25.94 -9.48
CA ILE A 190 16.39 -26.56 -10.55
C ILE A 190 17.52 -27.37 -9.93
N THR A 191 17.33 -28.69 -9.85
CA THR A 191 18.29 -29.61 -9.24
C THR A 191 19.46 -29.94 -10.15
N GLU A 192 19.21 -30.11 -11.46
CA GLU A 192 20.24 -30.46 -12.45
C GLU A 192 20.16 -29.51 -13.66
N ILE A 193 21.33 -29.03 -14.10
CA ILE A 193 21.47 -28.16 -15.27
C ILE A 193 22.21 -28.98 -16.33
N GLU A 194 21.47 -29.66 -17.19
CA GLU A 194 22.05 -30.31 -18.37
C GLU A 194 22.30 -29.30 -19.49
N GLU A 195 21.29 -28.45 -19.76
CA GLU A 195 21.38 -27.39 -20.77
C GLU A 195 21.08 -26.01 -20.16
N PRO A 196 22.06 -25.06 -20.14
CA PRO A 196 21.88 -23.75 -19.53
C PRO A 196 20.72 -22.92 -20.10
N ARG A 197 20.43 -23.06 -21.41
CA ARG A 197 19.31 -22.37 -22.07
C ARG A 197 17.96 -22.90 -21.59
N GLN A 198 17.84 -24.22 -21.44
CA GLN A 198 16.63 -24.85 -20.92
C GLN A 198 16.43 -24.49 -19.45
N ALA A 199 17.47 -24.56 -18.62
CA ALA A 199 17.42 -24.17 -17.22
C ALA A 199 16.96 -22.72 -17.05
N TRP A 200 17.46 -21.79 -17.87
CA TRP A 200 17.00 -20.40 -17.88
C TRP A 200 15.50 -20.27 -18.21
N ARG A 201 15.02 -20.97 -19.25
CA ARG A 201 13.59 -20.96 -19.60
C ARG A 201 12.72 -21.53 -18.47
N MET A 202 13.19 -22.58 -17.79
CA MET A 202 12.53 -23.14 -16.62
C MET A 202 12.45 -22.10 -15.49
N LEU A 203 13.55 -21.43 -15.13
CA LEU A 203 13.55 -20.37 -14.11
C LEU A 203 12.50 -19.29 -14.40
N LEU A 204 12.44 -18.81 -15.64
CA LEU A 204 11.45 -17.80 -16.03
C LEU A 204 10.01 -18.33 -15.91
N ALA A 205 9.77 -19.61 -16.22
CA ALA A 205 8.47 -20.25 -16.01
C ALA A 205 8.12 -20.41 -14.53
N HIS A 206 9.09 -20.73 -13.67
CA HIS A 206 8.92 -20.75 -12.22
C HIS A 206 8.59 -19.35 -11.68
N LEU A 207 9.36 -18.34 -12.08
CA LEU A 207 9.11 -16.95 -11.71
C LEU A 207 7.71 -16.48 -12.12
N ALA A 208 7.29 -16.79 -13.35
CA ALA A 208 5.95 -16.45 -13.82
C ALA A 208 4.85 -17.12 -12.96
N ARG A 209 5.06 -18.35 -12.49
CA ARG A 209 4.11 -19.03 -11.61
C ARG A 209 4.03 -18.42 -10.21
N MET A 210 5.13 -17.90 -9.69
CA MET A 210 5.18 -17.24 -8.38
C MET A 210 4.46 -15.88 -8.35
N ILE A 211 4.29 -15.23 -9.51
CA ILE A 211 3.51 -13.98 -9.60
C ILE A 211 2.03 -14.29 -9.43
N VAL A 212 1.42 -13.74 -8.39
CA VAL A 212 -0.02 -13.84 -8.14
C VAL A 212 -0.76 -12.72 -8.88
N THR A 213 -1.87 -13.06 -9.52
CA THR A 213 -2.78 -12.12 -10.19
C THR A 213 -4.21 -12.48 -9.78
N PRO A 214 -5.12 -11.51 -9.59
CA PRO A 214 -6.50 -11.82 -9.24
C PRO A 214 -7.18 -12.60 -10.38
N GLU A 215 -8.07 -13.52 -10.01
CA GLU A 215 -8.84 -14.33 -10.98
C GLU A 215 -9.91 -13.50 -11.69
N VAL A 216 -10.56 -12.62 -10.94
CA VAL A 216 -11.56 -11.66 -11.43
C VAL A 216 -10.96 -10.27 -11.35
N GLU A 217 -11.15 -9.48 -12.42
CA GLU A 217 -10.72 -8.09 -12.43
C GLU A 217 -11.41 -7.32 -11.28
N PRO A 218 -10.67 -6.56 -10.44
CA PRO A 218 -11.25 -5.88 -9.28
C PRO A 218 -12.42 -4.93 -9.60
N LEU A 219 -12.35 -4.22 -10.74
CA LEU A 219 -13.47 -3.39 -11.21
C LEU A 219 -14.73 -4.18 -11.57
N GLU A 220 -14.58 -5.41 -12.03
CA GLU A 220 -15.69 -6.29 -12.39
C GLU A 220 -16.39 -6.85 -11.16
N GLU A 221 -15.60 -7.26 -10.16
CA GLU A 221 -16.12 -7.73 -8.88
C GLU A 221 -16.86 -6.62 -8.12
N GLY A 222 -16.39 -5.38 -8.26
CA GLY A 222 -16.98 -4.20 -7.66
C GLY A 222 -16.74 -4.06 -6.16
N GLY A 223 -17.52 -3.18 -5.54
CA GLY A 223 -17.36 -2.78 -4.14
C GLY A 223 -16.48 -1.54 -3.96
N VAL A 224 -15.88 -1.43 -2.76
CA VAL A 224 -15.04 -0.30 -2.37
C VAL A 224 -13.57 -0.63 -2.64
N ILE A 225 -12.92 0.15 -3.51
CA ILE A 225 -11.53 -0.05 -3.92
C ILE A 225 -10.74 1.20 -3.52
N ALA A 226 -9.70 1.06 -2.70
CA ALA A 226 -8.91 2.19 -2.23
C ALA A 226 -7.46 2.12 -2.72
N MET A 227 -6.95 3.27 -3.15
CA MET A 227 -5.59 3.38 -3.66
C MET A 227 -4.72 3.95 -2.57
N VAL A 228 -3.77 3.14 -2.07
CA VAL A 228 -2.90 3.51 -0.96
C VAL A 228 -1.44 3.51 -1.40
N GLY A 229 -0.60 4.32 -0.76
CA GLY A 229 0.83 4.38 -1.05
C GLY A 229 1.41 5.79 -0.97
N PRO A 230 2.76 5.92 -1.02
CA PRO A 230 3.45 7.20 -0.92
C PRO A 230 3.04 8.23 -1.99
N ALA A 231 3.40 9.50 -1.76
CA ALA A 231 3.25 10.55 -2.77
C ALA A 231 4.06 10.20 -4.05
N GLY A 232 3.57 10.64 -5.21
CA GLY A 232 4.27 10.45 -6.49
C GLY A 232 4.16 9.06 -7.13
N MET A 233 3.57 8.07 -6.44
CA MET A 233 3.44 6.69 -6.97
C MET A 233 2.31 6.50 -8.01
N GLY A 234 1.54 7.56 -8.32
CA GLY A 234 0.51 7.50 -9.36
C GLY A 234 -0.89 7.09 -8.89
N LYS A 235 -1.22 7.21 -7.59
CA LYS A 235 -2.55 6.86 -7.02
C LYS A 235 -3.73 7.52 -7.76
N THR A 236 -3.75 8.85 -7.78
CA THR A 236 -4.84 9.63 -8.41
C THR A 236 -4.94 9.37 -9.91
N THR A 237 -3.81 9.25 -10.62
CA THR A 237 -3.78 8.92 -12.06
C THR A 237 -4.30 7.51 -12.33
N THR A 238 -3.93 6.54 -11.49
CA THR A 238 -4.45 5.16 -11.58
C THR A 238 -5.95 5.13 -11.33
N LEU A 239 -6.43 5.86 -10.32
CA LEU A 239 -7.85 6.02 -10.04
C LEU A 239 -8.60 6.66 -11.21
N ALA A 240 -8.01 7.65 -11.89
CA ALA A 240 -8.55 8.26 -13.11
C ALA A 240 -8.74 7.23 -14.24
N LYS A 241 -7.71 6.42 -14.48
CA LYS A 241 -7.74 5.35 -15.50
C LYS A 241 -8.81 4.31 -15.21
N LEU A 242 -8.91 3.87 -13.96
CA LEU A 242 -9.94 2.92 -13.53
C LEU A 242 -11.35 3.50 -13.65
N ALA A 243 -11.53 4.75 -13.23
CA ALA A 243 -12.82 5.44 -13.36
C ALA A 243 -13.24 5.55 -14.83
N ALA A 244 -12.35 6.04 -15.70
CA ALA A 244 -12.62 6.18 -17.12
C ALA A 244 -12.88 4.84 -17.81
N ARG A 245 -12.10 3.80 -17.50
CA ARG A 245 -12.31 2.42 -17.99
C ARG A 245 -13.70 1.91 -17.61
N TYR A 246 -14.10 2.10 -16.36
CA TYR A 246 -15.42 1.71 -15.89
C TYR A 246 -16.53 2.51 -16.57
N VAL A 247 -16.40 3.83 -16.68
CA VAL A 247 -17.40 4.70 -17.33
C VAL A 247 -17.57 4.36 -18.81
N LEU A 248 -16.48 4.07 -19.53
CA LEU A 248 -16.54 3.65 -20.93
C LEU A 248 -17.27 2.32 -21.11
N LYS A 249 -17.16 1.40 -20.13
CA LYS A 249 -17.75 0.06 -20.22
C LYS A 249 -19.18 -0.02 -19.68
N TYR A 250 -19.48 0.71 -18.61
CA TYR A 250 -20.70 0.56 -17.80
C TYR A 250 -21.47 1.86 -17.56
N GLY A 251 -20.95 2.99 -18.01
CA GLY A 251 -21.49 4.32 -17.74
C GLY A 251 -21.16 4.85 -16.34
N ALA A 252 -21.44 6.14 -16.13
CA ALA A 252 -21.07 6.86 -14.91
C ALA A 252 -22.08 6.69 -13.75
N GLN A 253 -23.24 6.09 -14.01
CA GLN A 253 -24.35 5.96 -13.05
C GLN A 253 -23.95 5.12 -11.82
N ASN A 254 -23.16 4.06 -12.03
CA ASN A 254 -22.89 3.03 -11.03
C ASN A 254 -21.49 3.12 -10.39
N ILE A 255 -20.78 4.22 -10.63
CA ILE A 255 -19.49 4.52 -10.01
C ILE A 255 -19.55 5.81 -9.18
N ALA A 256 -18.72 5.89 -8.14
CA ALA A 256 -18.45 7.11 -7.39
C ALA A 256 -16.98 7.19 -6.99
N LEU A 257 -16.48 8.41 -6.81
CA LEU A 257 -15.12 8.69 -6.35
C LEU A 257 -15.17 9.32 -4.97
N VAL A 258 -14.22 8.95 -4.13
CA VAL A 258 -14.09 9.47 -2.76
C VAL A 258 -12.68 9.96 -2.54
N SER A 259 -12.49 11.17 -2.02
CA SER A 259 -11.18 11.65 -1.57
C SER A 259 -11.07 11.58 -0.06
N MET A 260 -10.02 10.93 0.43
CA MET A 260 -9.57 11.03 1.82
C MET A 260 -8.48 12.10 2.01
N ASP A 261 -8.12 12.83 0.96
CA ASP A 261 -7.14 13.92 1.01
C ASP A 261 -7.81 15.23 1.47
N SER A 262 -8.09 15.32 2.77
CA SER A 262 -8.85 16.43 3.36
C SER A 262 -8.06 17.73 3.52
N PHE A 263 -6.73 17.69 3.39
CA PHE A 263 -5.86 18.84 3.72
C PHE A 263 -5.26 19.54 2.49
N ARG A 264 -5.19 18.88 1.34
CA ARG A 264 -4.63 19.49 0.11
C ARG A 264 -5.75 19.96 -0.81
N ILE A 265 -6.03 21.26 -0.78
CA ILE A 265 -7.03 21.92 -1.63
C ILE A 265 -6.84 21.55 -3.12
N GLY A 266 -5.61 21.57 -3.61
CA GLY A 266 -5.30 21.21 -5.00
C GLY A 266 -5.63 19.75 -5.35
N ALA A 267 -5.49 18.81 -4.40
CA ALA A 267 -5.86 17.41 -4.63
C ALA A 267 -7.38 17.22 -4.67
N GLN A 268 -8.13 17.99 -3.86
CA GLN A 268 -9.59 17.97 -3.88
C GLN A 268 -10.14 18.53 -5.18
N GLU A 269 -9.65 19.69 -5.62
CA GLU A 269 -10.08 20.28 -6.89
C GLU A 269 -9.70 19.39 -8.08
N GLN A 270 -8.52 18.76 -8.07
CA GLN A 270 -8.14 17.80 -9.10
C GLN A 270 -9.15 16.63 -9.21
N LEU A 271 -9.56 16.04 -8.08
CA LEU A 271 -10.54 14.94 -8.09
C LEU A 271 -11.93 15.43 -8.50
N LYS A 272 -12.35 16.63 -8.09
CA LYS A 272 -13.63 17.23 -8.53
C LYS A 272 -13.62 17.47 -10.04
N THR A 273 -12.55 18.02 -10.59
CA THR A 273 -12.40 18.24 -12.04
C THR A 273 -12.51 16.91 -12.78
N LEU A 274 -11.82 15.88 -12.31
CA LEU A 274 -11.90 14.54 -12.86
C LEU A 274 -13.34 13.99 -12.82
N GLY A 275 -14.05 14.16 -11.70
CA GLY A 275 -15.47 13.80 -11.59
C GLY A 275 -16.36 14.55 -12.56
N ARG A 276 -16.17 15.86 -12.73
CA ARG A 276 -16.92 16.67 -13.70
C ARG A 276 -16.68 16.20 -15.15
N ILE A 277 -15.43 15.92 -15.52
CA ILE A 277 -15.08 15.48 -16.87
C ILE A 277 -15.70 14.10 -17.18
N LEU A 278 -15.66 13.17 -16.21
CA LEU A 278 -16.20 11.81 -16.38
C LEU A 278 -17.70 11.70 -16.05
N ASN A 279 -18.35 12.80 -15.63
CA ASN A 279 -19.72 12.82 -15.10
C ASN A 279 -19.95 11.84 -13.93
N VAL A 280 -18.96 11.68 -13.06
CA VAL A 280 -18.98 10.78 -11.90
C VAL A 280 -19.14 11.59 -10.62
N SER A 281 -19.98 11.11 -9.69
CA SER A 281 -20.15 11.73 -8.37
C SER A 281 -18.87 11.65 -7.54
N VAL A 282 -18.44 12.79 -6.98
CA VAL A 282 -17.26 12.89 -6.10
C VAL A 282 -17.70 13.29 -4.69
N THR A 283 -17.23 12.55 -3.69
CA THR A 283 -17.44 12.84 -2.28
C THR A 283 -16.10 13.08 -1.60
N HIS A 284 -16.04 14.06 -0.71
CA HIS A 284 -14.85 14.32 0.10
C HIS A 284 -15.12 13.88 1.54
N VAL A 285 -14.12 13.26 2.17
CA VAL A 285 -14.19 12.93 3.60
C VAL A 285 -13.67 14.12 4.38
N ASP A 286 -14.56 14.74 5.15
CA ASP A 286 -14.19 15.91 5.97
C ASP A 286 -13.31 15.51 7.16
N PRO A 287 -12.43 16.39 7.65
CA PRO A 287 -11.65 16.14 8.87
C PRO A 287 -12.57 15.76 10.04
N GLY A 288 -12.36 14.58 10.61
CA GLY A 288 -13.15 14.06 11.74
C GLY A 288 -14.44 13.33 11.35
N GLN A 289 -14.83 13.33 10.06
CA GLN A 289 -15.91 12.48 9.55
C GLN A 289 -15.43 11.03 9.46
N SER A 290 -16.29 10.07 9.82
CA SER A 290 -15.98 8.65 9.60
C SER A 290 -16.11 8.30 8.13
N LEU A 291 -15.21 7.48 7.60
CA LEU A 291 -15.31 6.98 6.23
C LEU A 291 -16.62 6.20 5.99
N VAL A 292 -17.16 5.54 7.02
CA VAL A 292 -18.46 4.84 6.91
C VAL A 292 -19.58 5.83 6.58
N GLN A 293 -19.61 6.97 7.27
CA GLN A 293 -20.61 8.03 7.04
C GLN A 293 -20.46 8.66 5.66
N ALA A 294 -19.22 8.83 5.18
CA ALA A 294 -18.97 9.36 3.84
C ALA A 294 -19.38 8.39 2.73
N LEU A 295 -19.34 7.07 2.99
CA LEU A 295 -19.72 6.03 2.04
C LEU A 295 -21.22 5.68 2.06
N GLU A 296 -21.96 6.02 3.12
CA GLU A 296 -23.38 5.72 3.27
C GLU A 296 -24.25 6.20 2.09
N PRO A 297 -24.08 7.42 1.54
CA PRO A 297 -24.83 7.87 0.37
C PRO A 297 -24.49 7.08 -0.91
N LEU A 298 -23.35 6.40 -0.93
CA LEU A 298 -22.81 5.70 -2.09
C LEU A 298 -23.11 4.19 -2.08
N LEU A 299 -23.86 3.69 -1.09
CA LEU A 299 -24.17 2.26 -0.94
C LEU A 299 -24.86 1.62 -2.16
N ARG A 300 -25.55 2.42 -2.98
CA ARG A 300 -26.20 1.94 -4.21
C ARG A 300 -25.26 1.87 -5.42
N LYS A 301 -24.05 2.40 -5.32
CA LYS A 301 -23.06 2.36 -6.38
C LYS A 301 -22.42 0.97 -6.42
N ARG A 302 -22.24 0.42 -7.62
CA ARG A 302 -21.54 -0.86 -7.80
C ARG A 302 -20.06 -0.73 -7.47
N VAL A 303 -19.45 0.41 -7.81
CA VAL A 303 -18.03 0.68 -7.58
C VAL A 303 -17.85 2.01 -6.85
N VAL A 304 -17.04 2.01 -5.80
CA VAL A 304 -16.56 3.24 -5.15
C VAL A 304 -15.04 3.22 -5.14
N LEU A 305 -14.43 4.20 -5.81
CA LEU A 305 -12.97 4.35 -5.86
C LEU A 305 -12.53 5.41 -4.85
N ILE A 306 -11.62 5.04 -3.94
CA ILE A 306 -11.10 5.94 -2.91
C ILE A 306 -9.68 6.38 -3.27
N ASP A 307 -9.48 7.70 -3.46
CA ASP A 307 -8.16 8.31 -3.50
C ASP A 307 -7.70 8.67 -2.09
N THR A 308 -6.45 8.35 -1.76
CA THR A 308 -5.88 8.59 -0.45
C THR A 308 -4.72 9.56 -0.51
N ALA A 309 -4.44 10.24 0.61
CA ALA A 309 -3.31 11.12 0.69
C ALA A 309 -2.00 10.32 0.65
N GLY A 310 -1.05 10.76 -0.19
CA GLY A 310 0.34 10.30 -0.13
C GLY A 310 1.06 10.99 1.02
N LEU A 311 1.07 10.36 2.19
CA LEU A 311 1.66 10.89 3.41
C LEU A 311 2.97 10.18 3.74
N GLN A 312 3.85 10.87 4.48
CA GLN A 312 5.10 10.30 4.99
C GLN A 312 4.81 9.29 6.10
N ALA A 313 5.69 8.30 6.28
CA ALA A 313 5.53 7.26 7.30
C ALA A 313 5.48 7.81 8.74
N SER A 314 6.16 8.94 8.99
CA SER A 314 6.19 9.63 10.27
C SER A 314 4.95 10.49 10.54
N ASP A 315 4.11 10.75 9.54
CA ASP A 315 2.95 11.61 9.67
C ASP A 315 1.82 10.89 10.43
N PRO A 316 1.35 11.40 11.58
CA PRO A 316 0.25 10.78 12.32
C PRO A 316 -1.05 10.69 11.51
N ALA A 317 -1.26 11.58 10.52
CA ALA A 317 -2.42 11.54 9.64
C ALA A 317 -2.44 10.26 8.78
N LEU A 318 -1.26 9.70 8.44
CA LEU A 318 -1.17 8.44 7.71
C LEU A 318 -1.80 7.32 8.54
N ARG A 319 -1.45 7.23 9.82
CA ARG A 319 -1.96 6.19 10.72
C ARG A 319 -3.48 6.21 10.79
N MET A 320 -4.07 7.41 10.90
CA MET A 320 -5.52 7.58 10.94
C MET A 320 -6.20 7.17 9.64
N GLN A 321 -5.63 7.55 8.50
CA GLN A 321 -6.11 7.15 7.18
C GLN A 321 -6.14 5.62 7.05
N LEU A 322 -5.06 4.94 7.46
CA LEU A 322 -4.97 3.49 7.40
C LEU A 322 -5.92 2.78 8.37
N GLU A 323 -6.10 3.31 9.60
CA GLU A 323 -7.08 2.79 10.56
C GLU A 323 -8.51 2.90 10.04
N SER A 324 -8.83 4.01 9.35
CA SER A 324 -10.15 4.22 8.74
C SER A 324 -10.43 3.18 7.65
N LEU A 325 -9.43 2.90 6.80
CA LEU A 325 -9.52 1.87 5.75
C LEU A 325 -9.55 0.44 6.31
N ALA A 326 -8.85 0.19 7.42
CA ALA A 326 -8.84 -1.10 8.14
C ALA A 326 -10.12 -1.34 8.95
N GLY A 327 -11.00 -0.34 9.08
CA GLY A 327 -12.17 -0.40 9.94
C GLY A 327 -13.13 -1.51 9.54
N ARG A 328 -13.58 -2.33 10.50
CA ARG A 328 -14.50 -3.47 10.27
C ARG A 328 -15.83 -3.11 9.61
N GLY A 329 -16.21 -1.83 9.61
CA GLY A 329 -17.43 -1.34 8.97
C GLY A 329 -17.35 -1.25 7.44
N ILE A 330 -16.15 -1.37 6.84
CA ILE A 330 -15.94 -1.19 5.41
C ILE A 330 -15.12 -2.36 4.88
N ARG A 331 -15.71 -3.17 3.99
CA ARG A 331 -14.97 -4.18 3.23
C ARG A 331 -14.27 -3.52 2.04
N SER A 332 -13.22 -2.74 2.33
CA SER A 332 -12.40 -2.07 1.31
C SER A 332 -11.33 -3.02 0.77
N LYS A 333 -11.13 -3.02 -0.54
CA LYS A 333 -9.96 -3.65 -1.18
C LYS A 333 -8.89 -2.60 -1.37
N ASN A 334 -7.87 -2.64 -0.51
CA ASN A 334 -6.81 -1.66 -0.51
C ASN A 334 -5.68 -2.13 -1.42
N TYR A 335 -5.41 -1.40 -2.50
CA TYR A 335 -4.32 -1.69 -3.42
C TYR A 335 -3.15 -0.75 -3.17
N LEU A 336 -1.99 -1.34 -2.88
CA LEU A 336 -0.74 -0.60 -2.75
C LEU A 336 -0.23 -0.20 -4.14
N VAL A 337 -0.22 1.09 -4.42
CA VAL A 337 0.29 1.63 -5.69
C VAL A 337 1.79 1.82 -5.58
N LEU A 338 2.53 1.16 -6.46
CA LEU A 338 4.00 1.11 -6.48
C LEU A 338 4.51 1.55 -7.85
N ALA A 339 5.36 2.59 -7.89
CA ALA A 339 6.03 2.96 -9.13
C ALA A 339 7.23 2.04 -9.37
N THR A 340 7.31 1.47 -10.58
CA THR A 340 8.40 0.56 -11.01
C THR A 340 9.72 1.28 -11.26
N THR A 341 9.76 2.60 -11.05
CA THR A 341 10.97 3.42 -11.05
C THR A 341 11.54 3.65 -9.65
N SER A 342 10.90 3.09 -8.61
CA SER A 342 11.35 3.23 -7.23
C SER A 342 12.35 2.14 -6.86
N GLN A 343 13.34 2.52 -6.05
CA GLN A 343 14.34 1.60 -5.49
C GLN A 343 13.74 0.62 -4.45
N LYS A 344 14.38 -0.53 -4.26
CA LYS A 344 14.04 -1.57 -3.29
C LYS A 344 13.71 -1.03 -1.89
N GLN A 345 14.52 -0.10 -1.36
CA GLN A 345 14.29 0.44 0.00
C GLN A 345 12.99 1.25 0.08
N VAL A 346 12.68 2.04 -0.95
CA VAL A 346 11.45 2.84 -1.04
C VAL A 346 10.23 1.92 -1.12
N LEU A 347 10.30 0.90 -1.97
CA LEU A 347 9.25 -0.11 -2.14
C LEU A 347 8.98 -0.87 -0.83
N THR A 348 10.03 -1.30 -0.15
CA THR A 348 9.95 -2.02 1.14
C THR A 348 9.37 -1.14 2.25
N ALA A 349 9.83 0.12 2.34
CA ALA A 349 9.29 1.08 3.30
C ALA A 349 7.81 1.39 3.03
N ALA A 350 7.40 1.50 1.76
CA ALA A 350 6.01 1.66 1.37
C ALA A 350 5.17 0.47 1.83
N TYR A 351 5.59 -0.77 1.55
CA TYR A 351 4.86 -1.95 2.02
C TYR A 351 4.69 -1.95 3.54
N HIS A 352 5.75 -1.71 4.31
CA HIS A 352 5.68 -1.72 5.77
C HIS A 352 4.80 -0.62 6.36
N SER A 353 4.78 0.56 5.72
CA SER A 353 3.94 1.68 6.14
C SER A 353 2.46 1.39 5.92
N TYR A 354 2.12 0.76 4.78
CA TYR A 354 0.73 0.64 4.33
C TYR A 354 0.09 -0.73 4.62
N LYS A 355 0.86 -1.80 4.93
CA LYS A 355 0.31 -3.15 5.19
C LYS A 355 -0.78 -3.23 6.27
N ARG A 356 -0.79 -2.26 7.19
CA ARG A 356 -1.74 -2.21 8.33
C ARG A 356 -3.20 -1.97 7.91
N CYS A 357 -3.46 -1.43 6.72
CA CYS A 357 -4.83 -1.28 6.23
C CYS A 357 -5.43 -2.56 5.65
N GLY A 358 -4.67 -3.66 5.59
CA GLY A 358 -5.11 -4.90 4.94
C GLY A 358 -5.06 -4.75 3.42
N LEU A 359 -3.91 -5.06 2.84
CA LEU A 359 -3.70 -4.96 1.39
C LEU A 359 -4.34 -6.15 0.67
N ALA A 360 -5.17 -5.88 -0.32
CA ALA A 360 -5.73 -6.87 -1.23
C ALA A 360 -4.78 -7.21 -2.39
N GLY A 361 -3.77 -6.36 -2.62
CA GLY A 361 -2.76 -6.53 -3.65
C GLY A 361 -2.02 -5.24 -3.95
N CYS A 362 -1.39 -5.19 -5.13
CA CYS A 362 -0.67 -4.02 -5.60
C CYS A 362 -1.02 -3.64 -7.04
N ILE A 363 -0.73 -2.38 -7.39
CA ILE A 363 -0.81 -1.86 -8.74
C ILE A 363 0.55 -1.30 -9.11
N LEU A 364 1.09 -1.75 -10.24
CA LEU A 364 2.42 -1.34 -10.70
C LEU A 364 2.27 -0.20 -11.70
N THR A 365 2.92 0.92 -11.44
CA THR A 365 2.82 2.12 -12.27
C THR A 365 4.16 2.53 -12.88
N LYS A 366 4.13 3.36 -13.92
CA LYS A 366 5.31 3.87 -14.64
C LYS A 366 6.18 2.77 -15.28
N LEU A 367 5.55 1.74 -15.84
CA LEU A 367 6.26 0.64 -16.50
C LEU A 367 6.95 1.07 -17.81
N ASP A 368 6.57 2.20 -18.37
CA ASP A 368 7.18 2.85 -19.54
C ASP A 368 8.51 3.54 -19.22
N GLU A 369 8.74 3.90 -17.97
CA GLU A 369 9.96 4.58 -17.49
C GLU A 369 10.90 3.63 -16.71
N THR A 370 10.55 2.34 -16.60
CA THR A 370 11.26 1.40 -15.73
C THR A 370 12.61 0.97 -16.29
N ALA A 371 13.64 1.06 -15.44
CA ALA A 371 14.96 0.50 -15.70
C ALA A 371 15.12 -0.94 -15.15
N SER A 372 14.19 -1.39 -14.30
CA SER A 372 14.20 -2.74 -13.74
C SER A 372 12.84 -3.07 -13.11
N LEU A 373 12.32 -4.26 -13.42
CA LEU A 373 11.10 -4.78 -12.78
C LEU A 373 11.39 -5.77 -11.65
N GLY A 374 12.64 -6.22 -11.50
CA GLY A 374 12.96 -7.28 -10.55
C GLY A 374 12.67 -6.90 -9.09
N GLU A 375 12.90 -5.64 -8.71
CA GLU A 375 12.69 -5.18 -7.33
C GLU A 375 11.22 -5.23 -6.92
N VAL A 376 10.34 -4.71 -7.78
CA VAL A 376 8.90 -4.68 -7.51
C VAL A 376 8.27 -6.07 -7.60
N LEU A 377 8.74 -6.92 -8.52
CA LEU A 377 8.32 -8.31 -8.59
C LEU A 377 8.78 -9.09 -7.36
N SER A 378 10.00 -8.85 -6.89
CA SER A 378 10.53 -9.47 -5.67
C SER A 378 9.69 -9.10 -4.45
N LEU A 379 9.31 -7.83 -4.31
CA LEU A 379 8.43 -7.37 -3.23
C LEU A 379 7.05 -8.04 -3.32
N ALA A 380 6.44 -8.02 -4.52
CA ALA A 380 5.10 -8.58 -4.72
C ALA A 380 5.05 -10.08 -4.42
N ILE A 381 6.05 -10.85 -4.87
CA ILE A 381 6.15 -12.29 -4.62
C ILE A 381 6.43 -12.56 -3.13
N SER A 382 7.40 -11.88 -2.53
CA SER A 382 7.81 -12.13 -1.13
C SER A 382 6.73 -11.82 -0.10
N HIS A 383 5.81 -10.93 -0.45
CA HIS A 383 4.68 -10.55 0.40
C HIS A 383 3.33 -11.03 -0.12
N GLU A 384 3.34 -11.94 -1.12
CA GLU A 384 2.14 -12.55 -1.70
C GLU A 384 1.09 -11.51 -2.11
N LEU A 385 1.53 -10.36 -2.62
CA LEU A 385 0.65 -9.28 -3.07
C LEU A 385 0.22 -9.55 -4.50
N PRO A 386 -1.07 -9.84 -4.78
CA PRO A 386 -1.55 -10.00 -6.14
C PRO A 386 -1.34 -8.71 -6.93
N VAL A 387 -0.71 -8.82 -8.09
CA VAL A 387 -0.63 -7.70 -9.03
C VAL A 387 -1.98 -7.60 -9.71
N ALA A 388 -2.70 -6.50 -9.48
CA ALA A 388 -4.07 -6.32 -9.97
C ALA A 388 -4.13 -5.55 -11.30
N TYR A 389 -3.28 -4.53 -11.44
CA TYR A 389 -3.22 -3.69 -12.62
C TYR A 389 -1.78 -3.24 -12.90
N LEU A 390 -1.53 -2.90 -14.16
CA LEU A 390 -0.29 -2.30 -14.64
C LEU A 390 -0.62 -0.99 -15.34
N THR A 391 0.24 0.02 -15.22
CA THR A 391 0.14 1.24 -16.03
C THR A 391 1.47 1.60 -16.67
N ASP A 392 1.47 1.92 -17.96
CA ASP A 392 2.68 2.16 -18.76
C ASP A 392 2.56 3.38 -19.69
N GLY A 393 2.02 4.48 -19.15
CA GLY A 393 1.98 5.75 -19.86
C GLY A 393 0.94 6.72 -19.30
N PRO A 394 0.79 7.90 -19.90
CA PRO A 394 -0.14 8.93 -19.41
C PRO A 394 -1.58 8.77 -19.92
N ARG A 395 -1.84 8.00 -20.99
CA ARG A 395 -3.15 7.97 -21.66
C ARG A 395 -4.23 7.33 -20.82
N ILE A 396 -5.45 7.87 -20.94
CA ILE A 396 -6.62 7.43 -20.19
C ILE A 396 -7.70 6.90 -21.14
N PRO A 397 -8.32 5.75 -20.83
CA PRO A 397 -7.87 4.71 -19.90
C PRO A 397 -6.79 3.78 -20.50
N ASP A 398 -6.35 4.03 -21.74
CA ASP A 398 -5.69 3.02 -22.59
C ASP A 398 -4.37 2.46 -22.02
N ASP A 399 -3.63 3.24 -21.24
CA ASP A 399 -2.38 2.79 -20.59
C ASP A 399 -2.65 2.15 -19.21
N LEU A 400 -3.77 1.40 -19.09
CA LEU A 400 -4.14 0.60 -17.92
C LEU A 400 -4.43 -0.85 -18.36
N HIS A 401 -3.57 -1.77 -17.93
CA HIS A 401 -3.57 -3.15 -18.38
C HIS A 401 -3.85 -4.13 -17.25
N LEU A 402 -4.45 -5.26 -17.61
CA LEU A 402 -4.52 -6.43 -16.74
C LEU A 402 -3.18 -7.18 -16.79
N PRO A 403 -2.65 -7.63 -15.65
CA PRO A 403 -1.37 -8.29 -15.60
C PRO A 403 -1.47 -9.70 -16.16
N ARG A 404 -0.52 -10.03 -17.06
CA ARG A 404 -0.28 -11.40 -17.50
C ARG A 404 1.09 -11.84 -17.01
N ARG A 405 1.12 -12.90 -16.21
CA ARG A 405 2.33 -13.37 -15.52
C ARG A 405 3.53 -13.56 -16.45
N HIS A 406 3.32 -14.21 -17.60
CA HIS A 406 4.36 -14.43 -18.60
C HIS A 406 4.85 -13.13 -19.27
N GLN A 407 3.95 -12.16 -19.49
CA GLN A 407 4.33 -10.86 -20.06
C GLN A 407 5.12 -10.01 -19.07
N LEU A 408 4.79 -10.07 -17.77
CA LEU A 408 5.57 -9.41 -16.72
C LEU A 408 7.00 -9.93 -16.68
N VAL A 409 7.18 -11.25 -16.72
CA VAL A 409 8.51 -11.87 -16.75
C VAL A 409 9.24 -11.52 -18.04
N SER A 410 8.58 -11.61 -19.20
CA SER A 410 9.18 -11.23 -20.49
C SER A 410 9.63 -9.77 -20.49
N ARG A 411 8.81 -8.86 -19.93
CA ARG A 411 9.13 -7.43 -19.81
C ARG A 411 10.29 -7.21 -18.85
N ALA A 412 10.34 -7.94 -17.73
CA ALA A 412 11.44 -7.86 -16.78
C ALA A 412 12.78 -8.29 -17.40
N VAL A 413 12.77 -9.31 -18.26
CA VAL A 413 13.95 -9.71 -19.03
C VAL A 413 14.32 -8.66 -20.08
N SER A 414 13.35 -8.02 -20.74
CA SER A 414 13.66 -7.01 -21.77
C SER A 414 14.25 -5.71 -21.20
N VAL A 415 13.88 -5.34 -19.98
CA VAL A 415 14.39 -4.13 -19.29
C VAL A 415 15.56 -4.42 -18.35
N GLN A 416 16.12 -5.63 -18.39
CA GLN A 416 17.23 -6.03 -17.52
C GLN A 416 18.46 -5.13 -17.70
N MET A 417 19.29 -5.04 -16.66
CA MET A 417 20.57 -4.33 -16.71
C MET A 417 21.46 -4.88 -17.84
N GLN A 418 22.06 -3.99 -18.63
CA GLN A 418 22.93 -4.37 -19.74
C GLN A 418 24.32 -4.80 -19.28
N GLU A 419 24.81 -4.19 -18.21
CA GLU A 419 26.10 -4.50 -17.59
C GLU A 419 25.99 -5.74 -16.69
N GLU A 420 27.11 -6.45 -16.52
CA GLU A 420 27.19 -7.54 -15.56
C GLU A 420 27.29 -6.98 -14.14
N PRO A 421 26.62 -7.61 -13.16
CA PRO A 421 26.72 -7.18 -11.76
C PRO A 421 28.16 -7.33 -11.28
N SER A 422 28.64 -6.33 -10.53
CA SER A 422 29.98 -6.37 -9.93
C SER A 422 30.10 -7.50 -8.90
N GLU A 423 31.33 -7.94 -8.64
CA GLU A 423 31.60 -8.96 -7.63
C GLU A 423 31.15 -8.49 -6.22
N GLU A 424 31.28 -7.19 -5.93
CA GLU A 424 30.75 -6.57 -4.71
C GLU A 424 29.22 -6.66 -4.63
N ALA A 425 28.50 -6.34 -5.73
CA ALA A 425 27.05 -6.44 -5.77
C ALA A 425 26.58 -7.89 -5.60
N MET A 426 27.32 -8.87 -6.12
CA MET A 426 27.05 -10.28 -5.90
C MET A 426 27.30 -10.67 -4.44
N ALA A 427 28.40 -10.22 -3.83
CA ALA A 427 28.70 -10.49 -2.42
C ALA A 427 27.63 -9.91 -1.48
N ASP A 428 27.23 -8.65 -1.68
CA ASP A 428 26.16 -7.99 -0.92
C ASP A 428 24.83 -8.75 -1.05
N MET A 429 24.52 -9.20 -2.26
CA MET A 429 23.30 -9.94 -2.53
C MET A 429 23.28 -11.32 -1.86
N PHE A 430 24.43 -11.98 -1.73
CA PHE A 430 24.58 -13.19 -0.91
C PHE A 430 24.53 -12.89 0.59
N ALA A 431 25.06 -11.75 1.04
CA ALA A 431 24.93 -11.31 2.44
C ALA A 431 23.44 -11.11 2.83
N ASP A 432 22.65 -10.50 1.94
CA ASP A 432 21.19 -10.32 2.07
C ASP A 432 20.42 -11.64 2.33
N ILE A 433 20.93 -12.77 1.83
CA ILE A 433 20.33 -14.09 2.07
C ILE A 433 20.41 -14.47 3.54
N TYR A 434 21.52 -14.12 4.21
CA TYR A 434 21.79 -14.41 5.62
C TYR A 434 21.13 -13.39 6.57
N HIS A 435 20.73 -12.22 6.06
CA HIS A 435 19.96 -11.21 6.80
C HIS A 435 18.49 -11.57 7.02
N SER A 436 17.93 -12.45 6.19
CA SER A 436 16.54 -12.89 6.37
C SER A 436 16.49 -13.93 7.49
N PRO A 437 15.97 -13.60 8.70
CA PRO A 437 15.75 -14.64 9.69
C PRO A 437 14.82 -15.64 9.04
N THR A 438 15.27 -16.89 8.93
CA THR A 438 14.41 -18.03 8.65
C THR A 438 13.11 -17.82 9.44
N LYS A 439 11.96 -17.81 8.73
CA LYS A 439 10.67 -18.08 9.36
C LYS A 439 10.85 -19.43 10.08
N GLN A 440 11.27 -19.39 11.34
CA GLN A 440 11.06 -20.50 12.24
C GLN A 440 9.55 -20.57 12.37
N VAL A 441 8.99 -21.57 11.69
CA VAL A 441 7.64 -22.04 11.92
C VAL A 441 7.62 -22.45 13.39
N GLY A 442 6.92 -21.65 14.20
CA GLY A 442 6.60 -21.90 15.59
C GLY A 442 5.10 -21.85 15.75
#